data_AF-A0A7C0Z1D9-F1
#
_entry.id   AF-A0A7C0Z1D9-F1
#
_cell.length_a   1.000
_cell.length_b   1.000
_cell.length_c   1.000
_cell.angle_alpha   90.00
_cell.angle_beta   90.00
_cell.angle_gamma   90.00
#
_symmetry.space_group_name_H-M   'P 1'
#
loop_
_entity.id
_entity.type
_entity.pdbx_description
1 polymer ?
#
loop_
_entity_poly.entity_id
_entity_poly.type
_entity_poly.pdbx_seq_one_letter_code
_entity_poly.pdbx_strand_id
1 'polypeptide(L)'
;MGRHLSKFVERIRRYLRVTRAAGIVRRYFAMNGFDGAMTILGITLGSWAAQVENAEIIVSAGMGACIAMGISGFSGAYMAEKAERERHLKELEEKTNNNVDPIHYEASEFISIFGALVSGLSPVLTAVISILPFAFTLWKLVPISIAYPASVLMTLATLFVLGAYLGKVAKERMWFYGAKMLAAGLVTMTVIYIVETML
;
A
#
# COMPACT_ATOMS: atom_id res chain seq x y z
N MET A 1 6.99 -9.19 -27.26
CA MET A 1 6.70 -8.68 -25.90
C MET A 1 7.26 -9.55 -24.76
N GLY A 2 7.14 -10.89 -24.78
CA GLY A 2 7.45 -11.74 -23.61
C GLY A 2 8.92 -11.83 -23.13
N ARG A 3 9.91 -11.69 -24.03
CA ARG A 3 11.34 -11.84 -23.67
C ARG A 3 11.93 -10.69 -22.84
N HIS A 4 11.36 -9.49 -22.91
CA HIS A 4 11.82 -8.35 -22.09
C HIS A 4 11.30 -8.43 -20.66
N LEU A 5 10.06 -8.89 -20.49
CA LEU A 5 9.44 -9.05 -19.17
C LEU A 5 10.16 -10.11 -18.33
N SER A 6 10.53 -11.24 -18.95
CA SER A 6 11.24 -12.32 -18.25
C SER A 6 12.61 -11.87 -17.73
N LYS A 7 13.38 -11.14 -18.55
CA LYS A 7 14.69 -10.59 -18.18
C LYS A 7 14.59 -9.57 -17.04
N PHE A 8 13.57 -8.72 -17.06
CA PHE A 8 13.34 -7.74 -16.00
C PHE A 8 12.97 -8.42 -14.66
N VAL A 9 12.10 -9.42 -14.71
CA VAL A 9 11.72 -10.21 -13.52
C VAL A 9 12.91 -10.98 -12.95
N GLU A 10 13.76 -11.57 -13.80
CA GLU A 10 15.00 -12.22 -13.36
C GLU A 10 15.96 -11.24 -12.67
N ARG A 11 16.11 -10.03 -13.23
CA ARG A 11 16.95 -8.98 -12.63
C ARG A 11 16.44 -8.59 -11.24
N ILE A 12 15.13 -8.35 -11.10
CA ILE A 12 14.51 -8.07 -9.79
C ILE A 12 14.77 -9.22 -8.81
N ARG A 13 14.53 -10.47 -9.23
CA ARG A 13 14.77 -11.64 -8.35
C ARG A 13 16.23 -11.74 -7.91
N ARG A 14 17.18 -11.49 -8.82
CA ARG A 14 18.61 -11.49 -8.51
C ARG A 14 18.94 -10.41 -7.47
N TYR A 15 18.52 -9.17 -7.69
CA TYR A 15 18.80 -8.08 -6.75
C TYR A 15 18.11 -8.27 -5.39
N LEU A 16 16.86 -8.76 -5.36
CA LEU A 16 16.17 -9.12 -4.11
C LEU A 16 16.89 -10.23 -3.34
N ARG A 17 17.55 -11.16 -4.04
CA ARG A 17 18.31 -12.25 -3.42
C ARG A 17 19.63 -11.76 -2.85
N VAL A 18 20.37 -10.94 -3.62
CA VAL A 18 21.67 -10.35 -3.21
C VAL A 18 21.49 -9.47 -1.97
N THR A 19 20.46 -8.62 -1.95
CA THR A 19 20.17 -7.69 -0.84
C THR A 19 19.30 -8.27 0.27
N ARG A 20 18.78 -9.50 0.09
CA ARG A 20 17.76 -10.12 0.95
C ARG A 20 16.51 -9.25 1.18
N ALA A 21 16.20 -8.35 0.25
CA ALA A 21 15.16 -7.33 0.42
C ALA A 21 13.73 -7.78 0.12
N ALA A 22 13.52 -9.04 -0.30
CA ALA A 22 12.19 -9.56 -0.57
C ALA A 22 11.22 -9.40 0.61
N GLY A 23 11.70 -9.49 1.86
CA GLY A 23 10.87 -9.25 3.03
C GLY A 23 10.39 -7.80 3.16
N ILE A 24 11.27 -6.83 2.87
CA ILE A 24 11.00 -5.39 2.98
C ILE A 24 9.94 -4.97 1.95
N VAL A 25 10.12 -5.36 0.69
CA VAL A 25 9.17 -5.01 -0.39
C VAL A 25 7.76 -5.53 -0.07
N ARG A 26 7.64 -6.76 0.44
CA ARG A 26 6.33 -7.32 0.82
C ARG A 26 5.69 -6.58 1.99
N ARG A 27 6.50 -6.12 2.95
CA ARG A 27 6.03 -5.31 4.08
C ARG A 27 5.53 -3.95 3.61
N TYR A 28 6.28 -3.25 2.77
CA TYR A 28 5.84 -1.96 2.21
C TYR A 28 4.58 -2.06 1.38
N PHE A 29 4.43 -3.13 0.59
CA PHE A 29 3.18 -3.36 -0.14
C PHE A 29 2.00 -3.52 0.82
N ALA A 30 2.09 -4.44 1.78
CA ALA A 30 0.97 -4.76 2.66
C ALA A 30 0.63 -3.61 3.64
N MET A 31 1.64 -2.98 4.24
CA MET A 31 1.48 -1.89 5.20
C MET A 31 0.87 -0.66 4.54
N ASN A 32 1.50 -0.13 3.48
CA ASN A 32 0.97 1.08 2.86
C ASN A 32 -0.31 0.81 2.05
N GLY A 33 -0.52 -0.42 1.56
CA GLY A 33 -1.79 -0.80 0.94
C GLY A 33 -2.93 -0.83 1.95
N PHE A 34 -2.65 -1.30 3.17
CA PHE A 34 -3.59 -1.20 4.27
C PHE A 34 -3.93 0.27 4.57
N ASP A 35 -2.92 1.14 4.65
CA ASP A 35 -3.13 2.56 4.93
C ASP A 35 -3.99 3.25 3.87
N GLY A 36 -3.78 2.95 2.58
CA GLY A 36 -4.60 3.49 1.51
C GLY A 36 -6.07 3.05 1.61
N ALA A 37 -6.32 1.76 1.84
CA ALA A 37 -7.67 1.24 2.06
C ALA A 37 -8.35 1.88 3.28
N MET A 38 -7.65 1.95 4.42
CA MET A 38 -8.18 2.51 5.67
C MET A 38 -8.46 4.01 5.57
N THR A 39 -7.62 4.74 4.84
CA THR A 39 -7.83 6.17 4.61
C THR A 39 -9.12 6.42 3.84
N ILE A 40 -9.37 5.66 2.78
CA ILE A 40 -10.63 5.79 2.02
C ILE A 40 -11.83 5.32 2.84
N LEU A 41 -11.68 4.28 3.68
CA LEU A 41 -12.74 3.88 4.61
C LEU A 41 -13.12 5.07 5.51
N GLY A 42 -12.13 5.73 6.10
CA GLY A 42 -12.36 6.88 6.99
C GLY A 42 -13.02 8.05 6.28
N ILE A 43 -12.51 8.43 5.10
CA ILE A 43 -13.11 9.50 4.29
C ILE A 43 -14.54 9.17 3.91
N THR A 44 -14.81 7.91 3.52
CA THR A 44 -16.15 7.45 3.13
C THR A 44 -17.13 7.55 4.30
N LEU A 45 -16.74 7.11 5.49
CA LEU A 45 -17.62 7.13 6.66
C LEU A 45 -17.83 8.56 7.19
N GLY A 46 -16.78 9.37 7.26
CA GLY A 46 -16.90 10.77 7.67
C GLY A 46 -17.75 11.58 6.69
N SER A 47 -17.57 11.37 5.38
CA SER A 47 -18.42 12.01 4.36
C SER A 47 -19.87 11.58 4.46
N TRP A 48 -20.12 10.31 4.81
CA TRP A 48 -21.48 9.81 5.04
C TRP A 48 -22.12 10.46 6.26
N ALA A 49 -21.40 10.55 7.38
CA ALA A 49 -21.86 11.22 8.60
C ALA A 49 -22.18 12.71 8.34
N ALA A 50 -21.34 13.39 7.55
CA ALA A 50 -21.52 14.77 7.13
C ALA A 50 -22.56 14.96 6.01
N GLN A 51 -23.28 13.90 5.61
CA GLN A 51 -24.32 13.93 4.56
C GLN A 51 -23.84 14.52 3.22
N VAL A 52 -22.59 14.23 2.84
CA VAL A 52 -22.02 14.71 1.57
C VAL A 52 -22.69 13.98 0.40
N GLU A 53 -23.41 14.74 -0.43
CA GLU A 53 -24.07 14.21 -1.64
C GLU A 53 -23.23 14.35 -2.91
N ASN A 54 -22.15 15.15 -2.88
CA ASN A 54 -21.29 15.37 -4.02
C ASN A 54 -20.11 14.38 -4.04
N ALA A 55 -20.18 13.39 -4.95
CA ALA A 55 -19.13 12.39 -5.13
C ALA A 55 -17.77 13.00 -5.54
N GLU A 56 -17.73 14.18 -6.17
CA GLU A 56 -16.49 14.84 -6.56
C GLU A 56 -15.65 15.25 -5.34
N ILE A 57 -16.31 15.66 -4.25
CA ILE A 57 -15.64 16.00 -2.99
C ILE A 57 -14.98 14.75 -2.40
N ILE A 58 -15.68 13.62 -2.42
CA ILE A 58 -15.18 12.35 -1.85
C ILE A 58 -14.00 11.82 -2.68
N VAL A 59 -14.14 11.83 -4.01
CA VAL A 59 -13.09 11.39 -4.94
C VAL A 59 -11.85 12.28 -4.82
N SER A 60 -12.03 13.60 -4.80
CA SER A 60 -10.91 14.55 -4.69
C SER A 60 -10.21 14.47 -3.32
N ALA A 61 -10.96 14.40 -2.22
CA ALA A 61 -10.40 14.21 -0.88
C ALA A 61 -9.65 12.87 -0.77
N GLY A 62 -10.25 11.77 -1.25
CA GLY A 62 -9.64 10.45 -1.23
C GLY A 62 -8.37 10.36 -2.07
N MET A 63 -8.43 10.82 -3.33
CA MET A 63 -7.27 10.84 -4.21
C MET A 63 -6.17 11.77 -3.69
N GLY A 64 -6.52 12.96 -3.20
CA GLY A 64 -5.58 13.91 -2.61
C GLY A 64 -4.84 13.32 -1.41
N ALA A 65 -5.58 12.73 -0.47
CA ALA A 65 -5.00 12.07 0.70
C ALA A 65 -4.07 10.91 0.31
N CYS A 66 -4.49 10.04 -0.61
CA CYS A 66 -3.69 8.87 -0.98
C CYS A 66 -2.51 9.19 -1.91
N ILE A 67 -2.58 10.25 -2.74
CA ILE A 67 -1.42 10.75 -3.48
C ILE A 67 -0.40 11.36 -2.52
N ALA A 68 -0.84 12.18 -1.56
CA ALA A 68 0.04 12.74 -0.54
C ALA A 68 0.71 11.61 0.28
N MET A 69 -0.07 10.60 0.67
CA MET A 69 0.43 9.39 1.33
C MET A 69 1.40 8.61 0.44
N GLY A 70 1.15 8.51 -0.87
CA GLY A 70 2.03 7.84 -1.81
C GLY A 70 3.38 8.55 -1.97
N ILE A 71 3.39 9.88 -2.08
CA ILE A 71 4.62 10.70 -2.13
C ILE A 71 5.38 10.59 -0.80
N SER A 72 4.67 10.64 0.33
CA SER A 72 5.25 10.47 1.66
C SER A 72 5.87 9.08 1.82
N GLY A 73 5.13 8.03 1.48
CA GLY A 73 5.57 6.64 1.55
C GLY A 73 6.74 6.32 0.63
N PHE A 74 6.77 6.92 -0.57
CA PHE A 74 7.93 6.83 -1.48
C PHE A 74 9.15 7.49 -0.86
N SER A 75 9.03 8.75 -0.47
CA SER A 75 10.17 9.55 -0.01
C SER A 75 10.75 8.99 1.30
N GLY A 76 9.88 8.64 2.24
CA GLY A 76 10.27 8.05 3.52
C GLY A 76 10.95 6.69 3.36
N ALA A 77 10.36 5.79 2.56
CA ALA A 77 10.97 4.48 2.31
C ALA A 77 12.29 4.59 1.53
N TYR A 78 12.38 5.51 0.55
CA TYR A 78 13.62 5.74 -0.19
C TYR A 78 14.75 6.20 0.74
N MET A 79 14.50 7.22 1.56
CA MET A 79 15.50 7.74 2.49
C MET A 79 15.92 6.69 3.52
N ALA A 80 14.96 5.97 4.10
CA ALA A 80 15.24 4.94 5.10
C ALA A 80 16.02 3.76 4.51
N GLU A 81 15.57 3.20 3.38
CA GLU A 81 16.28 2.09 2.74
C GLU A 81 17.64 2.53 2.23
N LYS A 82 17.78 3.72 1.62
CA LYS A 82 19.07 4.21 1.16
C LYS A 82 20.08 4.31 2.30
N ALA A 83 19.68 4.87 3.45
CA ALA A 83 20.54 4.96 4.62
C ALA A 83 20.98 3.58 5.14
N GLU A 84 20.04 2.63 5.26
CA GLU A 84 20.35 1.26 5.69
C GLU A 84 21.27 0.52 4.70
N ARG A 85 21.06 0.71 3.39
CA ARG A 85 21.89 0.07 2.37
C ARG A 85 23.29 0.65 2.31
N GLU A 86 23.43 1.97 2.38
CA GLU A 86 24.75 2.62 2.42
C GLU A 86 25.54 2.19 3.65
N ARG A 87 24.89 2.10 4.82
CA ARG A 87 25.51 1.54 6.02
C ARG A 87 25.95 0.10 5.80
N HIS A 88 25.08 -0.74 5.26
CA HIS A 88 25.41 -2.15 5.02
C HIS A 88 26.57 -2.33 4.02
N LEU A 89 26.65 -1.49 3.00
CA LEU A 89 27.77 -1.50 2.04
C LEU A 89 29.09 -1.14 2.72
N LYS A 90 29.12 -0.10 3.57
CA LYS A 90 30.33 0.25 4.35
C LYS A 90 30.78 -0.89 5.26
N GLU A 91 29.84 -1.54 5.95
CA GLU A 91 30.15 -2.71 6.78
C GLU A 91 30.71 -3.89 5.96
N LEU A 92 30.29 -4.03 4.70
CA LEU A 92 30.83 -5.05 3.78
C LEU A 92 32.23 -4.68 3.27
N GLU A 93 32.47 -3.41 2.95
CA GLU A 93 33.77 -2.87 2.54
C GLU A 93 34.81 -3.12 3.62
N GLU A 94 34.51 -2.77 4.87
CA GLU A 94 35.39 -3.00 6.02
C GLU A 94 35.73 -4.48 6.21
N LYS A 95 34.73 -5.37 6.13
CA LYS A 95 34.92 -6.82 6.31
C LYS A 95 35.67 -7.48 5.16
N THR A 96 35.62 -6.90 3.98
CA THR A 96 36.21 -7.48 2.75
C THR A 96 37.46 -6.73 2.30
N ASN A 97 37.98 -5.81 3.12
CA ASN A 97 39.13 -4.95 2.80
C ASN A 97 38.95 -4.24 1.43
N ASN A 98 37.81 -3.57 1.26
CA ASN A 98 37.38 -2.87 0.04
C ASN A 98 37.23 -3.74 -1.22
N ASN A 99 37.13 -5.06 -1.08
CA ASN A 99 36.92 -5.98 -2.21
C ASN A 99 35.45 -6.48 -2.29
N VAL A 100 34.50 -5.56 -2.38
CA VAL A 100 33.06 -5.87 -2.51
C VAL A 100 32.69 -6.02 -3.99
N ASP A 101 31.94 -7.07 -4.33
CA ASP A 101 31.46 -7.29 -5.70
C ASP A 101 30.54 -6.12 -6.14
N PRO A 102 30.78 -5.49 -7.31
CA PRO A 102 29.97 -4.40 -7.85
C PRO A 102 28.46 -4.65 -7.83
N ILE A 103 28.03 -5.91 -7.92
CA ILE A 103 26.62 -6.29 -7.88
C ILE A 103 25.92 -5.84 -6.58
N HIS A 104 26.65 -5.73 -5.46
CA HIS A 104 26.07 -5.28 -4.20
C HIS A 104 25.67 -3.80 -4.24
N TYR A 105 26.46 -2.95 -4.92
CA TYR A 105 26.14 -1.53 -5.08
C TYR A 105 24.91 -1.36 -5.98
N GLU A 106 24.92 -1.98 -7.16
CA GLU A 106 23.80 -1.91 -8.10
C GLU A 106 22.50 -2.42 -7.46
N ALA A 107 22.56 -3.56 -6.76
CA ALA A 107 21.39 -4.15 -6.15
C ALA A 107 20.88 -3.27 -5.00
N SER A 108 21.77 -2.65 -4.22
CA SER A 108 21.40 -1.76 -3.12
C SER A 108 20.68 -0.52 -3.61
N GLU A 109 21.21 0.16 -4.62
CA GLU A 109 20.58 1.34 -5.22
C GLU A 109 19.22 1.00 -5.83
N PHE A 110 19.15 -0.08 -6.61
CA PHE A 110 17.91 -0.51 -7.24
C PHE A 110 16.82 -0.82 -6.20
N ILE A 111 17.18 -1.52 -5.12
CA ILE A 111 16.22 -1.94 -4.09
C ILE A 111 15.68 -0.76 -3.29
N SER A 112 16.51 0.25 -2.99
CA SER A 112 16.04 1.46 -2.32
C SER A 112 14.96 2.17 -3.15
N ILE A 113 15.17 2.28 -4.46
CA ILE A 113 14.19 2.89 -5.38
C ILE A 113 12.97 1.99 -5.56
N PHE A 114 13.17 0.69 -5.80
CA PHE A 114 12.08 -0.25 -6.04
C PHE A 114 11.19 -0.43 -4.81
N GLY A 115 11.78 -0.54 -3.63
CA GLY A 115 11.06 -0.58 -2.35
C GLY A 115 10.24 0.68 -2.13
N ALA A 116 10.82 1.85 -2.40
CA ALA A 116 10.13 3.13 -2.33
C ALA A 116 8.96 3.23 -3.31
N LEU A 117 9.13 2.77 -4.55
CA LEU A 117 8.04 2.73 -5.54
C LEU A 117 6.88 1.84 -5.05
N VAL A 118 7.19 0.66 -4.54
CA VAL A 118 6.16 -0.24 -3.99
C VAL A 118 5.47 0.40 -2.78
N SER A 119 6.24 1.06 -1.91
CA SER A 119 5.73 1.81 -0.75
C SER A 119 4.74 2.90 -1.17
N GLY A 120 5.10 3.75 -2.14
CA GLY A 120 4.28 4.88 -2.55
C GLY A 120 3.11 4.51 -3.47
N LEU A 121 3.23 3.49 -4.32
CA LEU A 121 2.16 3.08 -5.23
C LEU A 121 1.08 2.25 -4.53
N SER A 122 1.43 1.45 -3.51
CA SER A 122 0.47 0.59 -2.82
C SER A 122 -0.78 1.34 -2.29
N PRO A 123 -0.66 2.45 -1.53
CA PRO A 123 -1.83 3.14 -0.99
C PRO A 123 -2.71 3.71 -2.10
N VAL A 124 -2.13 4.22 -3.19
CA VAL A 124 -2.86 4.74 -4.36
C VAL A 124 -3.65 3.61 -5.03
N LEU A 125 -3.04 2.44 -5.22
CA LEU A 125 -3.73 1.29 -5.83
C LEU A 125 -4.94 0.85 -5.02
N THR A 126 -4.78 0.72 -3.70
CA THR A 126 -5.89 0.32 -2.82
C THR A 126 -6.95 1.40 -2.73
N ALA A 127 -6.55 2.68 -2.74
CA ALA A 127 -7.49 3.80 -2.74
C ALA A 127 -8.33 3.84 -4.01
N VAL A 128 -7.74 3.63 -5.18
CA VAL A 128 -8.48 3.57 -6.46
C VAL A 128 -9.55 2.47 -6.43
N ILE A 129 -9.22 1.30 -5.87
CA ILE A 129 -10.19 0.20 -5.72
C ILE A 129 -11.35 0.61 -4.81
N SER A 130 -11.05 1.27 -3.69
CA SER A 130 -12.05 1.72 -2.71
C SER A 130 -12.91 2.89 -3.21
N ILE A 131 -12.35 3.82 -3.99
CA ILE A 131 -13.04 5.01 -4.53
C ILE A 131 -13.89 4.67 -5.76
N LEU A 132 -13.60 3.55 -6.45
CA LEU A 132 -14.23 3.20 -7.73
C LEU A 132 -15.77 3.34 -7.75
N PRO A 133 -16.53 2.98 -6.69
CA PRO A 133 -17.97 3.18 -6.67
C PRO A 133 -18.40 4.65 -6.80
N PHE A 134 -17.65 5.59 -6.22
CA PHE A 134 -17.91 7.03 -6.37
C PHE A 134 -17.55 7.55 -7.76
N ALA A 135 -16.55 6.97 -8.43
CA ALA A 135 -16.25 7.29 -9.83
C ALA A 135 -17.43 6.92 -10.75
N PHE A 136 -18.11 5.80 -10.50
CA PHE A 136 -19.33 5.45 -11.24
C PHE A 136 -20.47 6.46 -11.02
N THR A 137 -20.55 7.08 -9.85
CA THR A 137 -21.49 8.18 -9.59
C THR A 137 -21.14 9.42 -10.43
N LEU A 138 -19.86 9.76 -10.58
CA LEU A 138 -19.43 10.88 -11.45
C LEU A 138 -19.83 10.67 -12.91
N TRP A 139 -19.82 9.43 -13.38
CA TRP A 139 -20.30 9.06 -14.73
C TRP A 139 -21.81 8.90 -14.82
N LYS A 140 -22.56 9.24 -13.76
CA LYS A 140 -24.03 9.12 -13.67
C LYS A 140 -24.55 7.70 -13.90
N LEU A 141 -23.73 6.68 -13.61
CA LEU A 141 -24.10 5.27 -13.77
C LEU A 141 -24.83 4.70 -12.54
N VAL A 142 -24.50 5.23 -11.35
CA VAL A 142 -25.01 4.73 -10.06
C VAL A 142 -25.32 5.92 -9.15
N PRO A 143 -26.42 5.90 -8.37
CA PRO A 143 -26.70 6.94 -7.38
C PRO A 143 -25.74 6.87 -6.19
N ILE A 144 -25.47 8.01 -5.55
CA ILE A 144 -24.52 8.09 -4.43
C ILE A 144 -24.90 7.21 -3.24
N SER A 145 -26.21 6.98 -3.02
CA SER A 145 -26.72 6.09 -1.98
C SER A 145 -26.23 4.65 -2.10
N ILE A 146 -25.93 4.18 -3.31
CA ILE A 146 -25.36 2.84 -3.56
C ILE A 146 -23.83 2.90 -3.51
N ALA A 147 -23.22 4.04 -3.88
CA ALA A 147 -21.76 4.20 -3.89
C ALA A 147 -21.14 4.08 -2.49
N TYR A 148 -21.78 4.63 -1.45
CA TYR A 148 -21.32 4.51 -0.06
C TYR A 148 -21.15 3.06 0.41
N PRO A 149 -22.22 2.23 0.46
CA PRO A 149 -22.08 0.84 0.91
C PRO A 149 -21.19 0.01 -0.03
N ALA A 150 -21.21 0.28 -1.34
CA ALA A 150 -20.32 -0.38 -2.28
C ALA A 150 -18.84 -0.06 -2.00
N SER A 151 -18.51 1.19 -1.69
CA SER A 151 -17.13 1.61 -1.35
C SER A 151 -16.64 0.96 -0.06
N VAL A 152 -17.49 0.92 0.98
CA VAL A 152 -17.19 0.20 2.23
C VAL A 152 -16.92 -1.28 1.95
N LEU A 153 -17.78 -1.94 1.17
CA LEU A 153 -17.60 -3.36 0.81
C LEU A 153 -16.31 -3.60 0.02
N MET A 154 -16.01 -2.75 -0.99
CA MET A 154 -14.78 -2.83 -1.77
C MET A 154 -13.54 -2.64 -0.90
N THR A 155 -13.62 -1.74 0.08
CA THR A 155 -12.54 -1.49 1.03
C THR A 155 -12.31 -2.68 1.95
N LEU A 156 -13.38 -3.22 2.57
CA LEU A 156 -13.30 -4.41 3.41
C LEU A 156 -12.78 -5.62 2.61
N ALA A 157 -13.23 -5.82 1.38
CA ALA A 157 -12.71 -6.86 0.50
C ALA A 157 -11.21 -6.68 0.21
N THR A 158 -10.76 -5.45 -0.03
CA THR A 158 -9.34 -5.12 -0.23
C THR A 158 -8.51 -5.45 1.01
N LEU A 159 -8.99 -5.06 2.20
CA LEU A 159 -8.36 -5.42 3.48
C LEU A 159 -8.27 -6.93 3.67
N PHE A 160 -9.34 -7.66 3.37
CA PHE A 160 -9.34 -9.11 3.44
C PHE A 160 -8.31 -9.75 2.50
N VAL A 161 -8.23 -9.27 1.25
CA VAL A 161 -7.25 -9.77 0.25
C VAL A 161 -5.82 -9.47 0.70
N LEU A 162 -5.54 -8.27 1.21
CA LEU A 162 -4.22 -7.93 1.77
C LEU A 162 -3.87 -8.81 2.96
N GLY A 163 -4.84 -9.11 3.82
CA GLY A 163 -4.66 -10.04 4.94
C GLY A 163 -4.41 -11.46 4.48
N ALA A 164 -5.19 -11.96 3.54
CA ALA A 164 -4.98 -13.26 2.94
C ALA A 164 -3.58 -13.37 2.30
N TYR A 165 -3.13 -12.31 1.64
CA TYR A 165 -1.77 -12.20 1.10
C TYR A 165 -0.71 -12.31 2.22
N LEU A 166 -0.86 -11.56 3.31
CA LEU A 166 0.06 -11.66 4.46
C LEU A 166 0.04 -13.04 5.10
N GLY A 167 -1.12 -13.68 5.22
CA GLY A 167 -1.23 -15.06 5.72
C GLY A 167 -0.46 -16.04 4.85
N LYS A 168 -0.54 -15.90 3.52
CA LYS A 168 0.27 -16.70 2.59
C LYS A 168 1.76 -16.45 2.76
N VAL A 169 2.18 -15.20 2.95
CA VAL A 169 3.58 -14.84 3.21
C VAL A 169 4.07 -15.42 4.53
N ALA A 170 3.23 -15.45 5.55
CA ALA A 170 3.49 -16.06 6.85
C ALA A 170 3.50 -17.60 6.82
N LYS A 171 3.12 -18.23 5.69
CA LYS A 171 2.87 -19.68 5.58
C LYS A 171 1.79 -20.18 6.56
N GLU A 172 0.83 -19.33 6.86
CA GLU A 172 -0.27 -19.56 7.77
C GLU A 172 -1.61 -19.59 7.02
N ARG A 173 -2.70 -19.85 7.76
CA ARG A 173 -4.06 -19.87 7.18
C ARG A 173 -4.46 -18.47 6.67
N MET A 174 -4.60 -18.34 5.35
CA MET A 174 -4.94 -17.08 4.66
C MET A 174 -6.21 -16.43 5.19
N TRP A 175 -7.28 -17.21 5.37
CA TRP A 175 -8.56 -16.72 5.87
C TRP A 175 -8.45 -16.06 7.25
N PHE A 176 -7.57 -16.57 8.13
CA PHE A 176 -7.42 -16.02 9.48
C PHE A 176 -6.76 -14.65 9.47
N TYR A 177 -5.74 -14.45 8.63
CA TYR A 177 -5.12 -13.12 8.46
C TYR A 177 -6.07 -12.15 7.75
N GLY A 178 -6.82 -12.61 6.75
CA GLY A 178 -7.87 -11.82 6.12
C GLY A 178 -8.91 -11.35 7.16
N ALA A 179 -9.37 -12.26 8.02
CA ALA A 179 -10.32 -11.95 9.08
C ALA A 179 -9.75 -10.95 10.10
N LYS A 180 -8.46 -11.04 10.46
CA LYS A 180 -7.81 -10.04 11.33
C LYS A 180 -7.80 -8.64 10.70
N MET A 181 -7.50 -8.52 9.41
CA MET A 181 -7.50 -7.22 8.73
C MET A 181 -8.92 -6.67 8.52
N LEU A 182 -9.91 -7.54 8.26
CA LEU A 182 -11.31 -7.16 8.31
C LEU A 182 -11.70 -6.62 9.68
N ALA A 183 -11.32 -7.32 10.76
CA ALA A 183 -11.62 -6.88 12.12
C ALA A 183 -11.00 -5.50 12.42
N ALA A 184 -9.79 -5.22 11.94
CA ALA A 184 -9.19 -3.88 12.05
C ALA A 184 -10.04 -2.82 11.33
N GLY A 185 -10.51 -3.10 10.10
CA GLY A 185 -11.42 -2.21 9.38
C GLY A 185 -12.73 -1.97 10.13
N LEU A 186 -13.35 -3.02 10.67
CA LEU A 186 -14.57 -2.91 11.48
C LEU A 186 -14.35 -2.09 12.76
N VAL A 187 -13.23 -2.29 13.45
CA VAL A 187 -12.86 -1.48 14.63
C VAL A 187 -12.76 -0.01 14.24
N THR A 188 -12.11 0.30 13.12
CA THR A 188 -12.04 1.69 12.64
C THR A 188 -13.41 2.25 12.29
N MET A 189 -14.31 1.47 11.67
CA MET A 189 -15.68 1.89 11.45
C MET A 189 -16.38 2.26 12.76
N THR A 190 -16.25 1.43 13.79
CA THR A 190 -16.85 1.67 15.11
C THR A 190 -16.26 2.92 15.76
N VAL A 191 -14.93 3.09 15.73
CA VAL A 191 -14.27 4.25 16.31
C VAL A 191 -14.70 5.54 15.61
N ILE A 192 -14.73 5.56 14.27
CA ILE A 192 -15.17 6.73 13.52
C ILE A 192 -16.63 7.05 13.84
N TYR A 193 -17.51 6.04 13.85
CA TYR A 193 -18.90 6.24 14.23
C TYR A 193 -19.04 6.89 15.62
N ILE A 194 -18.27 6.42 16.63
CA ILE A 194 -18.28 7.02 17.97
C ILE A 194 -17.81 8.48 17.92
N VAL A 195 -16.73 8.78 17.21
CA VAL A 195 -16.20 10.14 17.09
C VAL A 195 -17.22 11.07 16.43
N GLU A 196 -17.86 10.64 15.34
CA GLU A 196 -18.87 11.44 14.65
C GLU A 196 -20.12 11.67 15.51
N THR A 197 -20.50 10.73 16.38
CA THR A 197 -21.61 10.97 17.34
C THR A 197 -21.28 11.97 18.45
N MET A 198 -20.01 12.32 18.63
CA MET A 198 -19.56 13.32 19.61
C MET A 198 -19.41 14.73 19.02
N LEU A 199 -19.45 14.87 17.69
CA LEU A 199 -19.36 16.15 16.96
C LEU A 199 -20.76 16.72 16.69
#